data_AF-A0A256W9K3-F1
#
_entry.id   AF-A0A256W9K3-F1
#
_cell.length_a   1.000
_cell.length_b   1.000
_cell.length_c   1.000
_cell.angle_alpha   90.00
_cell.angle_beta   90.00
_cell.angle_gamma   90.00
#
_symmetry.space_group_name_H-M   'P 1'
#
loop_
_entity.id
_entity.type
_entity.pdbx_description
1 polymer ?
#
loop_
_entity_poly.entity_id
_entity_poly.type
_entity_poly.pdbx_seq_one_letter_code
_entity_poly.pdbx_strand_id
1 'polypeptide(L)'
;MRKHQKEVIFLKKPAKVYLNNINLNYALERRNSSLGTAREVFFYNQVSSKYSVIASKESDFFVDDKYTFEIGGKNKDFSQIADIDNAYLAIDDIEVGVFNKIPLWLFGFLY
;
A
#
# COMPACT_ATOMS: atom_id res chain seq x y z
N MET A 1 -9.98 -26.09 -2.08
CA MET A 1 -10.48 -24.75 -1.69
C MET A 1 -9.81 -24.35 -0.38
N ARG A 2 -8.76 -23.52 -0.41
CA ARG A 2 -8.13 -23.02 0.82
C ARG A 2 -8.97 -21.84 1.33
N LYS A 3 -9.61 -22.02 2.49
CA LYS A 3 -10.29 -20.95 3.21
C LYS A 3 -9.24 -19.88 3.54
N HIS A 4 -9.32 -18.70 2.92
CA HIS A 4 -8.63 -17.52 3.41
C HIS A 4 -9.26 -17.17 4.76
N GLN A 5 -8.55 -17.51 5.83
CA GLN A 5 -8.87 -17.10 7.18
C GLN A 5 -8.70 -15.57 7.21
N LYS A 6 -9.80 -14.82 7.36
CA LYS A 6 -9.79 -13.37 7.57
C LYS A 6 -9.14 -13.08 8.93
N GLU A 7 -7.82 -13.16 9.01
CA GLU A 7 -7.08 -12.49 10.07
C GLU A 7 -7.15 -10.99 9.78
N VAL A 8 -8.01 -10.28 10.49
CA VAL A 8 -7.89 -8.83 10.60
C VAL A 8 -6.60 -8.58 11.38
N ILE A 9 -5.49 -8.42 10.64
CA ILE A 9 -4.19 -8.10 11.23
C ILE A 9 -4.30 -6.66 11.73
N PHE A 10 -4.64 -6.50 13.01
CA PHE A 10 -4.35 -5.27 13.73
C PHE A 10 -2.88 -4.91 13.44
N LEU A 11 -2.66 -3.69 12.94
CA LEU A 11 -1.39 -3.17 12.45
C LEU A 11 -0.30 -3.31 13.52
N LYS A 12 0.35 -4.47 13.59
CA LYS A 12 1.20 -4.86 14.74
C LYS A 12 2.60 -4.24 14.72
N LYS A 13 2.98 -3.49 13.67
CA LYS A 13 4.18 -2.64 13.70
C LYS A 13 3.75 -1.22 14.09
N PRO A 14 4.37 -0.58 15.11
CA PRO A 14 4.00 0.77 15.52
C PRO A 14 3.93 1.73 14.34
N ALA A 15 4.88 1.67 13.41
CA ALA A 15 4.92 2.49 12.18
C ALA A 15 3.64 2.42 11.31
N LYS A 16 2.94 1.27 11.27
CA LYS A 16 1.72 1.09 10.45
C LYS A 16 0.42 1.40 11.20
N VAL A 17 0.44 1.56 12.53
CA VAL A 17 -0.74 1.98 13.33
C VAL A 17 -1.21 3.40 12.97
N TYR A 18 -0.31 4.23 12.44
CA TYR A 18 -0.54 5.65 12.20
C TYR A 18 -1.14 5.98 10.83
N LEU A 19 -1.35 4.98 9.97
CA LEU A 19 -1.86 5.16 8.60
C LEU A 19 -3.18 5.95 8.55
N ASN A 20 -3.98 5.91 9.62
CA ASN A 20 -5.28 6.58 9.68
C ASN A 20 -5.24 7.95 10.35
N ASN A 21 -4.08 8.43 10.83
CA ASN A 21 -3.96 9.72 11.50
C ASN A 21 -2.66 10.43 11.14
N ILE A 22 -2.71 11.23 10.08
CA ILE A 22 -1.59 12.01 9.54
C ILE A 22 -0.97 12.92 10.60
N ASN A 23 -1.78 13.52 11.48
CA ASN A 23 -1.29 14.39 12.55
C ASN A 23 -0.47 13.61 13.60
N LEU A 24 -0.87 12.39 13.92
CA LEU A 24 -0.14 11.52 14.84
C LEU A 24 1.14 10.96 14.19
N ASN A 25 1.08 10.62 12.90
CA ASN A 25 2.25 10.24 12.10
C ASN A 25 3.29 11.39 12.11
N TYR A 26 2.87 12.61 11.77
CA TYR A 26 3.73 13.79 11.76
C TYR A 26 4.30 14.17 13.14
N ALA A 27 3.50 14.02 14.20
CA ALA A 27 3.91 14.34 15.57
C ALA A 27 4.96 13.35 16.12
N LEU A 28 4.88 12.07 15.74
CA LEU A 28 5.77 11.01 16.22
C LEU A 28 6.98 10.78 15.29
N GLU A 29 6.84 11.01 13.98
CA GLU A 29 7.90 10.85 12.98
C GLU A 29 8.71 12.14 12.73
N ARG A 30 8.76 13.07 13.69
CA ARG A 30 9.46 14.39 13.62
C ARG A 30 10.93 14.37 13.16
N ARG A 31 11.55 13.20 12.95
CA ARG A 31 12.91 13.08 12.40
C ARG A 31 13.13 11.98 11.33
N ASN A 32 12.18 11.08 11.03
CA ASN A 32 12.50 9.87 10.23
C ASN A 32 11.32 9.28 9.43
N SER A 33 10.39 10.10 8.92
CA SER A 33 9.43 9.57 7.93
C SER A 33 10.16 9.21 6.63
N SER A 34 10.25 7.92 6.32
CA SER A 34 10.89 7.48 5.09
C SER A 34 9.99 7.80 3.89
N LEU A 35 10.58 8.11 2.73
CA LEU A 35 9.80 8.27 1.49
C LEU A 35 8.93 7.03 1.17
N GLY A 36 9.33 5.83 1.61
CA GLY A 36 8.50 4.63 1.52
C GLY A 36 7.20 4.76 2.33
N THR A 37 7.32 5.13 3.60
CA THR A 37 6.18 5.38 4.49
C THR A 37 5.21 6.41 3.89
N ALA A 38 5.72 7.51 3.36
CA ALA A 38 4.89 8.55 2.74
C ALA A 38 4.07 8.02 1.56
N ARG A 39 4.66 7.14 0.71
CA ARG A 39 3.96 6.51 -0.42
C ARG A 39 2.87 5.55 0.04
N GLU A 40 3.18 4.70 1.03
CA GLU A 40 2.20 3.77 1.62
C GLU A 40 1.01 4.54 2.21
N VAL A 41 1.28 5.62 2.95
CA VAL A 41 0.25 6.48 3.53
C VAL A 41 -0.57 7.17 2.47
N PHE A 42 0.06 7.71 1.42
CA PHE A 42 -0.66 8.30 0.30
C PHE A 42 -1.62 7.29 -0.33
N PHE A 43 -1.11 6.10 -0.70
CA PHE A 43 -1.92 5.05 -1.32
C PHE A 43 -3.11 4.68 -0.45
N TYR A 44 -2.87 4.40 0.83
CA TYR A 44 -3.92 4.04 1.77
C TYR A 44 -5.00 5.12 1.85
N ASN A 45 -4.61 6.39 2.00
CA ASN A 45 -5.56 7.50 2.11
C ASN A 45 -6.43 7.65 0.86
N GLN A 46 -5.86 7.45 -0.33
CA GLN A 46 -6.63 7.57 -1.57
C GLN A 46 -7.59 6.40 -1.76
N VAL A 47 -7.14 5.17 -1.50
CA VAL A 47 -7.90 3.95 -1.82
C VAL A 47 -8.93 3.63 -0.75
N SER A 48 -8.62 3.84 0.53
CA SER A 48 -9.50 3.54 1.66
C SER A 48 -10.76 4.42 1.75
N SER A 49 -10.79 5.52 0.98
CA SER A 49 -11.98 6.38 0.85
C SER A 49 -13.18 5.64 0.24
N LYS A 50 -12.93 4.68 -0.66
CA LYS A 50 -13.96 3.96 -1.42
C LYS A 50 -13.89 2.45 -1.27
N TYR A 51 -12.72 1.90 -0.98
CA TYR A 51 -12.46 0.47 -1.02
C TYR A 51 -11.98 -0.05 0.33
N SER A 52 -12.21 -1.34 0.59
CA SER A 52 -11.67 -1.98 1.79
C SER A 52 -10.17 -2.19 1.60
N VAL A 53 -9.35 -1.73 2.55
CA VAL A 53 -7.89 -1.86 2.48
C VAL A 53 -7.36 -2.53 3.74
N ILE A 54 -6.67 -3.66 3.57
CA ILE A 54 -6.11 -4.48 4.65
C ILE A 54 -4.59 -4.54 4.47
N ALA A 55 -3.82 -4.28 5.51
CA ALA A 55 -2.38 -4.53 5.48
C ALA A 55 -2.08 -6.02 5.62
N SER A 56 -1.12 -6.53 4.86
CA SER A 56 -0.73 -7.96 4.89
C SER A 56 0.73 -8.17 5.31
N LYS A 57 1.14 -9.43 5.48
CA LYS A 57 2.55 -9.79 5.75
C LYS A 57 3.39 -9.93 4.48
N GLU A 58 2.74 -10.27 3.36
CA GLU A 58 3.38 -10.65 2.09
C GLU A 58 3.39 -9.48 1.09
N SER A 59 2.61 -8.44 1.36
CA SER A 59 2.50 -7.20 0.59
C SER A 59 2.07 -6.04 1.48
N ASP A 60 2.22 -4.82 0.98
CA ASP A 60 1.77 -3.61 1.68
C ASP A 60 0.24 -3.59 1.90
N PHE A 61 -0.56 -3.84 0.86
CA PHE A 61 -2.02 -3.75 0.96
C PHE A 61 -2.77 -4.81 0.13
N PHE A 62 -3.87 -5.29 0.70
CA PHE A 62 -4.87 -6.13 0.05
C PHE A 62 -6.20 -5.37 -0.03
N VAL A 63 -6.71 -5.17 -1.23
CA VAL A 63 -7.84 -4.29 -1.52
C VAL A 63 -9.05 -5.10 -2.00
N ASP A 64 -10.21 -4.82 -1.42
CA ASP A 64 -11.52 -5.43 -1.75
C ASP A 64 -11.52 -6.96 -1.79
N ASP A 65 -10.75 -7.60 -0.89
CA ASP A 65 -10.59 -9.05 -0.85
C ASP A 65 -10.13 -9.68 -2.20
N LYS A 66 -9.53 -8.89 -3.10
CA LYS A 66 -9.25 -9.31 -4.49
C LYS A 66 -7.88 -8.89 -5.01
N TYR A 67 -7.44 -7.67 -4.76
CA TYR A 67 -6.25 -7.10 -5.39
C TYR A 67 -5.11 -6.93 -4.40
N THR A 68 -3.92 -7.35 -4.78
CA THR A 68 -2.71 -7.18 -3.96
C THR A 68 -1.89 -6.03 -4.50
N PHE A 69 -1.51 -5.10 -3.62
CA PHE A 69 -0.71 -3.93 -3.97
C PHE A 69 0.55 -3.87 -3.12
N GLU A 70 1.66 -3.65 -3.82
CA GLU A 70 2.95 -3.38 -3.20
C GLU A 70 3.44 -2.01 -3.66
N ILE A 71 3.86 -1.16 -2.70
CA ILE A 71 4.10 0.26 -2.94
C ILE A 71 5.62 0.49 -2.97
N GLY A 72 6.08 1.33 -3.88
CA GLY A 72 7.52 1.60 -3.98
C GLY A 72 7.88 2.76 -4.88
N GLY A 73 9.18 3.03 -4.98
CA GLY A 73 9.73 3.94 -5.99
C GLY A 73 10.08 3.20 -7.29
N LYS A 74 10.57 3.94 -8.27
CA LYS A 74 10.95 3.49 -9.62
C LYS A 74 11.65 2.12 -9.73
N ASN A 75 12.52 1.79 -8.78
CA ASN A 75 13.33 0.56 -8.79
C ASN A 75 12.63 -0.66 -8.17
N LYS A 76 11.41 -0.51 -7.65
CA LYS A 76 10.64 -1.61 -7.06
C LYS A 76 10.25 -2.63 -8.15
N ASP A 77 10.46 -3.90 -7.84
CA ASP A 77 10.16 -5.04 -8.70
C ASP A 77 9.09 -5.95 -8.07
N PHE A 78 8.70 -6.99 -8.79
CA PHE A 78 7.66 -7.93 -8.38
C PHE A 78 8.16 -9.01 -7.41
N SER A 79 9.41 -8.98 -6.93
CA SER A 79 10.00 -10.08 -6.14
C SER A 79 9.16 -10.49 -4.92
N GLN A 80 8.45 -9.55 -4.29
CA GLN A 80 7.60 -9.82 -3.12
C GLN A 80 6.24 -10.43 -3.47
N ILE A 81 5.74 -10.17 -4.68
CA ILE A 81 4.36 -10.49 -5.10
C ILE A 81 4.30 -11.28 -6.41
N ALA A 82 5.40 -11.91 -6.80
CA ALA A 82 5.57 -12.53 -8.12
C ALA A 82 4.59 -13.68 -8.39
N ASP A 83 4.28 -14.46 -7.36
CA ASP A 83 3.42 -15.64 -7.42
C ASP A 83 2.00 -15.38 -6.92
N ILE A 84 1.61 -14.10 -6.82
CA ILE A 84 0.28 -13.69 -6.33
C ILE A 84 -0.58 -13.26 -7.53
N ASP A 85 -1.70 -13.94 -7.72
CA ASP A 85 -2.69 -13.53 -8.72
C ASP A 85 -3.28 -12.16 -8.38
N ASN A 86 -3.61 -11.37 -9.40
CA ASN A 86 -4.15 -10.01 -9.25
C ASN A 86 -3.25 -9.08 -8.40
N ALA A 87 -1.93 -9.21 -8.55
CA ALA A 87 -0.96 -8.38 -7.86
C ALA A 87 -0.40 -7.25 -8.74
N TYR A 88 -0.23 -6.07 -8.15
CA TYR A 88 0.14 -4.83 -8.81
C TYR A 88 1.19 -4.07 -7.99
N LEU A 89 2.04 -3.35 -8.71
CA LEU A 89 2.96 -2.39 -8.11
C LEU A 89 2.43 -0.98 -8.27
N ALA A 90 2.26 -0.26 -7.15
CA ALA A 90 1.98 1.17 -7.16
C ALA A 90 3.30 1.94 -7.03
N ILE A 91 3.76 2.51 -8.15
CA ILE A 91 5.13 3.01 -8.31
C ILE A 91 5.18 4.53 -8.38
N ASP A 92 5.95 5.13 -7.48
CA ASP A 92 6.35 6.53 -7.53
C ASP A 92 7.52 6.75 -8.51
N ASP A 93 7.66 7.98 -9.01
CA ASP A 93 8.69 8.41 -9.97
C ASP A 93 8.60 7.71 -11.36
N ILE A 94 7.36 7.46 -11.83
CA ILE A 94 7.06 7.04 -13.20
C ILE A 94 5.86 7.81 -13.78
N GLU A 95 5.89 8.07 -15.08
CA GLU A 95 4.82 8.76 -15.81
C GLU A 95 3.82 7.78 -16.44
N VAL A 96 4.30 6.63 -16.91
CA VAL A 96 3.51 5.64 -17.65
C VAL A 96 3.64 4.27 -16.99
N GLY A 97 2.51 3.62 -16.78
CA GLY A 97 2.45 2.24 -16.29
C GLY A 97 2.75 1.22 -17.39
N VAL A 98 3.39 0.12 -17.01
CA VAL A 98 3.68 -1.01 -17.92
C VAL A 98 3.39 -2.31 -17.17
N PHE A 99 2.68 -3.24 -17.82
CA PHE A 99 2.16 -4.46 -17.19
C PHE A 99 1.32 -4.11 -15.95
N ASN A 100 1.59 -4.76 -14.81
CA ASN A 100 0.91 -4.52 -13.54
C ASN A 100 1.58 -3.40 -12.72
N LYS A 101 2.42 -2.55 -13.32
CA LYS A 101 2.95 -1.34 -12.67
C LYS A 101 2.03 -0.17 -12.96
N ILE A 102 1.52 0.46 -11.91
CA ILE A 102 0.60 1.59 -11.97
C ILE A 102 1.32 2.81 -11.33
N PRO A 103 1.40 3.95 -12.04
CA PRO A 103 1.92 5.17 -11.43
C PRO A 103 1.14 5.56 -10.17
N LEU A 104 1.85 5.75 -9.06
CA LEU A 104 1.24 6.00 -7.74
C LEU A 104 0.34 7.25 -7.76
N TRP A 105 0.71 8.28 -8.51
CA TRP A 105 -0.06 9.53 -8.60
C TRP A 105 -1.46 9.34 -9.20
N LEU A 106 -1.72 8.29 -9.98
CA LEU A 106 -3.07 8.01 -10.51
C LEU A 106 -4.10 7.72 -9.43
N PHE A 107 -3.67 7.17 -8.29
CA PHE A 107 -4.56 6.93 -7.17
C PHE A 107 -5.08 8.25 -6.56
N GLY A 108 -4.40 9.37 -6.80
CA GLY A 108 -4.86 10.71 -6.39
C GLY A 108 -6.17 11.15 -7.04
N PHE A 109 -6.68 10.47 -8.07
CA PHE A 109 -7.97 10.78 -8.69
C PHE A 109 -9.15 9.99 -8.10
N LEU A 110 -8.91 9.19 -7.05
CA LEU A 110 -9.94 8.28 -6.51
C LEU A 110 -10.92 8.91 -5.52
N TYR A 111 -10.88 10.25 -5.31
CA TYR A 111 -11.78 11.04 -4.43
C TYR A 111 -13.24 10.58 -4.40
#